data_AF-A0AAQ3G5Z7-F1
#
_entry.id   AF-A0AAQ3G5Z7-F1
#
_cell.length_a   1.000
_cell.length_b   1.000
_cell.length_c   1.000
_cell.angle_alpha   90.00
_cell.angle_beta   90.00
_cell.angle_gamma   90.00
#
_symmetry.space_group_name_H-M   'P 1'
#
loop_
_entity.id
_entity.type
_entity.pdbx_description
1 polymer ?
#
loop_
_entity_poly.entity_id
_entity_poly.type
_entity_poly.pdbx_seq_one_letter_code
_entity_poly.pdbx_strand_id
1 'polypeptide(L)' 'MPIVSFNEVKEESKQNILKILGRRSERVSRWVGYTNGRHRTRYLYFAGAKKMPVMCHKDQAADLEQYCGV' A
#
# COMPACT_ATOMS: atom_id res chain seq x y z
N MET A 1 17.14 8.79 3.57
CA MET A 1 15.90 8.14 4.04
C MET A 1 15.07 7.70 2.83
N PRO A 2 14.42 6.52 2.82
CA PRO A 2 13.47 6.15 1.75
C PRO A 2 12.30 7.13 1.70
N ILE A 3 11.92 7.56 0.50
CA ILE A 3 10.71 8.36 0.27
C ILE A 3 9.63 7.43 -0.26
N VAL A 4 8.47 7.43 0.39
CA VAL A 4 7.34 6.55 0.09
C VAL A 4 6.05 7.32 -0.12
N SER A 5 5.13 6.71 -0.85
CA SER A 5 3.74 7.17 -0.99
C SER A 5 2.76 6.09 -0.55
N PHE A 6 1.66 6.50 0.06
CA PHE A 6 0.52 5.62 0.30
C PHE A 6 -0.46 5.73 -0.87
N ASN A 7 -0.83 4.60 -1.45
CA ASN A 7 -1.72 4.55 -2.61
C ASN A 7 -2.93 3.67 -2.27
N GLU A 8 -4.12 4.18 -2.58
CA GLU A 8 -5.39 3.46 -2.44
C GLU A 8 -6.13 3.51 -3.78
N VAL A 9 -6.59 2.35 -4.25
CA VAL A 9 -7.44 2.23 -5.44
C VAL A 9 -8.65 1.38 -5.12
N LYS A 10 -9.83 1.89 -5.50
CA LYS A 10 -11.09 1.16 -5.45
C LYS A 10 -11.28 0.40 -6.76
N GLU A 11 -11.18 -0.92 -6.70
CA GLU A 11 -11.42 -1.83 -7.81
C GLU A 11 -12.87 -2.31 -7.77
N GLU A 12 -13.66 -1.90 -8.75
CA GLU A 12 -14.98 -2.48 -8.98
C GLU A 12 -14.84 -3.68 -9.92
N SER A 13 -15.11 -4.89 -9.43
CA SER A 13 -15.20 -6.08 -10.26
C SER A 13 -16.66 -6.49 -10.43
N LYS A 14 -17.07 -6.71 -11.69
CA LYS A 14 -18.35 -7.34 -12.03
C LYS A 14 -18.07 -8.80 -12.35
N GLN A 15 -18.37 -9.69 -11.41
CA GLN A 15 -18.36 -11.12 -11.68
C GLN A 15 -19.73 -11.52 -12.24
N ASN A 16 -19.78 -11.85 -13.53
CA ASN A 16 -20.95 -12.45 -14.16
C ASN A 16 -20.96 -13.94 -13.82
N ILE A 17 -21.57 -14.29 -12.69
CA ILE A 17 -21.66 -15.68 -12.24
C ILE A 17 -22.71 -16.45 -13.06
N LEU A 18 -23.72 -15.74 -13.58
CA LEU A 18 -24.69 -16.19 -14.60
C LEU A 18 -25.05 -14.96 -15.45
N LYS A 19 -25.39 -15.13 -16.74
CA LYS A 19 -25.75 -14.02 -17.68
C LYS A 19 -26.83 -13.03 -17.16
N ILE A 20 -27.52 -13.37 -16.06
CA ILE A 20 -28.65 -12.63 -15.49
C ILE A 20 -28.36 -12.14 -14.05
N LEU A 21 -27.36 -12.70 -13.35
CA LEU A 21 -26.97 -12.26 -12.00
C LEU A 21 -25.47 -11.90 -11.99
N GLY A 22 -25.19 -10.63 -12.26
CA GLY A 22 -23.88 -10.03 -12.04
C GLY A 22 -23.74 -9.62 -10.57
N ARG A 23 -22.73 -10.15 -9.86
CA ARG A 23 -22.36 -9.68 -8.53
C ARG A 23 -21.34 -8.56 -8.68
N ARG A 24 -21.67 -7.37 -8.18
CA ARG A 24 -20.69 -6.28 -8.02
C ARG A 24 -19.93 -6.53 -6.72
N SER A 25 -18.61 -6.64 -6.82
CA SER A 25 -17.72 -6.62 -5.66
C SER A 25 -16.83 -5.40 -5.74
N GLU A 26 -16.86 -4.57 -4.71
CA GLU A 26 -15.91 -3.49 -4.52
C GLU A 26 -14.74 -4.01 -3.68
N ARG A 27 -13.52 -3.87 -4.19
CA ARG A 27 -12.30 -4.22 -3.47
C ARG A 27 -11.44 -2.97 -3.36
N VAL A 28 -11.03 -2.64 -2.14
CA VAL A 28 -10.05 -1.57 -1.94
C VAL A 28 -8.66 -2.18 -1.87
N SER A 29 -7.78 -1.80 -2.80
CA SER A 29 -6.39 -2.20 -2.85
C SER A 29 -5.52 -1.07 -2.31
N ARG A 30 -4.62 -1.38 -1.36
CA ARG A 30 -3.74 -0.43 -0.69
C ARG A 30 -2.30 -0.90 -0.79
N TRP A 31 -1.38 0.00 -1.12
CA TRP A 31 0.04 -0.32 -1.17
C TRP A 31 0.95 0.89 -0.96
N VAL A 32 2.16 0.60 -0.50
CA VAL A 32 3.23 1.60 -0.37
C VAL A 32 4.08 1.63 -1.63
N GLY A 33 4.09 2.78 -2.31
CA GLY A 33 4.98 3.08 -3.42
C GLY A 33 6.31 3.63 -2.93
N TYR A 34 7.40 3.37 -3.67
CA TYR A 34 8.72 3.93 -3.37
C TYR A 34 9.10 4.94 -4.45
N THR A 35 9.29 6.19 -4.07
CA THR A 35 9.96 7.18 -4.93
C THR A 35 11.46 6.92 -4.96
N ASN A 36 12.04 6.48 -3.83
CA ASN A 36 13.43 6.05 -3.76
C ASN A 36 13.66 5.02 -2.65
N GLY A 37 14.89 4.49 -2.55
CA GLY A 37 15.30 3.69 -1.39
C GLY A 37 14.78 2.26 -1.32
N ARG A 38 14.05 1.77 -2.34
CA ARG A 38 13.54 0.40 -2.42
C ARG A 38 14.59 -0.68 -2.12
N HIS A 39 15.78 -0.55 -2.69
CA HIS A 39 16.88 -1.49 -2.44
C HIS A 39 17.35 -1.46 -0.98
N ARG A 40 17.50 -0.26 -0.39
CA ARG A 40 17.92 -0.09 1.01
C ARG A 40 16.91 -0.70 1.97
N THR A 41 15.62 -0.45 1.73
CA THR A 41 14.54 -1.09 2.50
C THR A 41 14.60 -2.60 2.41
N ARG A 42 14.84 -3.16 1.21
CA ARG A 42 14.98 -4.60 1.02
C ARG A 42 16.17 -5.18 1.79
N TYR A 43 17.32 -4.49 1.79
CA TYR A 43 18.46 -4.90 2.60
C TYR A 43 18.15 -4.90 4.09
N LEU A 44 17.51 -3.84 4.60
CA LEU A 44 17.11 -3.76 6.01
C LEU A 44 16.14 -4.89 6.39
N TYR A 45 15.18 -5.21 5.52
CA TYR A 45 14.29 -6.34 5.70
C TYR A 45 15.07 -7.66 5.82
N PHE A 46 16.02 -7.92 4.91
CA PHE A 46 16.86 -9.13 4.99
C PHE A 46 17.80 -9.16 6.19
N ALA A 47 18.22 -7.99 6.68
CA ALA A 47 18.97 -7.86 7.92
C ALA A 47 18.09 -8.03 9.18
N GLY A 48 16.79 -8.26 9.03
CA GLY A 48 15.86 -8.50 10.15
C GLY A 48 15.33 -7.23 10.81
N ALA A 49 15.52 -6.05 10.22
CA ALA A 49 14.99 -4.80 10.75
C ALA A 49 13.45 -4.88 10.85
N LYS A 50 12.90 -4.60 12.03
CA LYS A 50 11.44 -4.60 12.27
C LYS A 50 10.78 -3.27 11.95
N LYS A 51 11.54 -2.17 12.07
CA LYS A 51 11.09 -0.81 11.82
C LYS A 51 12.18 -0.06 11.08
N MET A 52 11.76 0.91 10.26
CA MET A 52 12.68 1.86 9.65
C MET A 52 11.98 3.21 9.52
N PRO A 53 12.70 4.31 9.72
CA PRO A 53 12.17 5.62 9.37
C PRO A 53 12.01 5.76 7.85
N VAL A 54 10.96 6.46 7.43
CA VAL A 54 10.68 6.82 6.03
C VAL A 54 10.24 8.28 5.96
N MET A 55 10.35 8.87 4.78
CA MET A 55 9.79 10.19 4.48
C MET A 55 8.56 10.01 3.59
N CYS A 56 7.52 10.80 3.82
CA CYS A 56 6.31 10.83 3.01
C CYS A 56 5.81 12.28 2.87
N HIS A 57 4.81 12.49 2.01
CA HIS A 57 4.10 13.77 1.98
C HIS A 57 3.22 13.91 3.23
N LYS A 58 3.03 15.14 3.71
CA LYS A 58 2.43 15.41 5.03
C LYS A 58 0.97 14.92 5.14
N ASP A 59 0.23 14.94 4.05
CA ASP A 59 -1.15 14.43 3.96
C ASP A 59 -1.26 12.91 4.10
N GLN A 60 -0.23 12.17 3.70
CA GLN A 60 -0.18 10.70 3.75
C GLN A 60 0.38 10.16 5.07
N ALA A 61 0.89 11.03 5.95
CA ALA A 61 1.53 10.62 7.19
C ALA A 61 0.56 9.86 8.11
N ALA A 62 -0.70 10.33 8.21
CA ALA A 62 -1.72 9.69 9.04
C ALA A 62 -2.08 8.29 8.52
N ASP A 63 -2.25 8.13 7.21
CA ASP A 63 -2.56 6.83 6.60
C ASP A 63 -1.39 5.84 6.77
N LEU A 64 -0.15 6.31 6.56
CA LEU A 64 1.04 5.48 6.76
C LEU A 64 1.19 5.04 8.21
N GLU A 65 0.93 5.92 9.18
CA GLU A 65 0.96 5.57 10.59
C GLU A 65 -0.15 4.56 10.92
N GLN A 66 -1.37 4.77 10.43
CA GLN A 66 -2.50 3.88 10.67
C GLN A 66 -2.28 2.46 10.13
N TYR A 67 -1.76 2.33 8.91
CA TYR A 67 -1.66 1.04 8.22
C TYR A 67 -0.27 0.38 8.36
N CYS A 68 0.78 1.15 8.61
CA CYS A 68 2.16 0.68 8.62
C CYS A 68 2.94 1.09 9.88
N GLY A 69 2.39 1.95 10.74
CA GLY A 69 2.98 2.31 12.02
C GLY A 69 2.98 1.11 12.97
N VAL A 70 4.13 0.88 13.62
CA VAL A 70 4.34 -0.14 14.66
C VAL A 70 5.12 0.50 15.77
#